data_AF-A0AAN7TU46-F1
#
_entry.id   AF-A0AAN7TU46-F1
#
_cell.length_a   1.000
_cell.length_b   1.000
_cell.length_c   1.000
_cell.angle_alpha   90.00
_cell.angle_beta   90.00
_cell.angle_gamma   90.00
#
_symmetry.space_group_name_H-M   'P 1'
#
loop_
_entity.id
_entity.type
_entity.pdbx_description
1 polymer ?
#
loop_
_entity_poly.entity_id
_entity_poly.type
_entity_poly.pdbx_seq_one_letter_code
_entity_poly.pdbx_strand_id
1 'polypeptide(L)'
;MHMNNLIPVSDSFNYNGQTYYTIGNYVDIYEISSIAFGPNTIDIKSFSIPSNIKHVILLDEFNQEIPKDYFPNTVTTITINNISKPLAIGSLSNIKNVYLNDGFNHPIESGILPTTIQKLFLSSNLNCKLFSSNSIPDSRPLEIFYSEPFNHSFFNNLKNNNIKLVKQ
;
A
#
# COMPACT_ATOMS: atom_id res chain seq x y z
N MET A 1 17.96 13.07 -25.01
CA MET A 1 17.56 14.06 -23.99
C MET A 1 16.90 13.31 -22.85
N HIS A 2 17.67 12.94 -21.81
CA HIS A 2 17.13 12.37 -20.58
C HIS A 2 16.86 13.54 -19.63
N MET A 3 15.60 13.99 -19.56
CA MET A 3 15.22 15.15 -18.74
C MET A 3 14.34 14.77 -17.54
N ASN A 4 14.28 13.48 -17.16
CA ASN A 4 13.29 12.97 -16.20
C ASN A 4 13.90 12.24 -14.99
N ASN A 5 15.08 12.66 -14.54
CA ASN A 5 15.81 11.95 -13.48
C ASN A 5 15.51 12.44 -12.07
N LEU A 6 14.51 13.28 -11.85
CA LEU A 6 14.32 13.91 -10.55
C LEU A 6 13.01 13.45 -9.89
N ILE A 7 13.08 12.82 -8.70
CA ILE A 7 11.95 12.63 -7.78
C ILE A 7 12.07 13.71 -6.73
N PRO A 8 10.97 14.38 -6.38
CA PRO A 8 11.00 15.26 -5.23
C PRO A 8 11.39 14.49 -3.96
N VAL A 9 12.53 14.72 -3.30
CA VAL A 9 12.89 14.07 -2.03
C VAL A 9 13.22 15.12 -0.96
N SER A 10 12.57 15.05 0.20
CA SER A 10 12.81 16.00 1.31
C SER A 10 13.56 15.38 2.50
N ASP A 11 13.49 14.07 2.69
CA ASP A 11 14.13 13.33 3.78
C ASP A 11 14.25 11.84 3.42
N SER A 12 14.92 11.05 4.27
CA SER A 12 14.95 9.60 4.17
C SER A 12 14.90 8.91 5.52
N PHE A 13 14.32 7.71 5.56
CA PHE A 13 14.27 6.90 6.77
C PHE A 13 14.39 5.41 6.43
N ASN A 14 14.78 4.61 7.41
CA ASN A 14 14.84 3.15 7.28
C ASN A 14 13.61 2.50 7.89
N TYR A 15 12.98 1.60 7.14
CA TYR A 15 11.85 0.80 7.61
C TYR A 15 11.99 -0.63 7.08
N ASN A 16 11.94 -1.61 7.98
CA ASN A 16 12.12 -3.04 7.67
C ASN A 16 13.37 -3.34 6.81
N GLY A 17 14.49 -2.68 7.12
CA GLY A 17 15.76 -2.87 6.41
C GLY A 17 15.84 -2.21 5.03
N GLN A 18 14.83 -1.43 4.63
CA GLN A 18 14.78 -0.70 3.38
C GLN A 18 14.81 0.82 3.66
N THR A 19 15.65 1.56 2.92
CA THR A 19 15.63 3.03 2.93
C THR A 19 14.50 3.54 2.04
N TYR A 20 13.71 4.46 2.58
CA TYR A 20 12.62 5.18 1.90
C TYR A 20 12.94 6.65 1.84
N TYR A 21 12.59 7.26 0.71
CA TYR A 21 12.77 8.69 0.46
C TYR A 21 11.41 9.37 0.47
N THR A 22 11.20 10.33 1.37
CA THR A 22 9.94 11.05 1.48
C THR A 22 9.79 11.99 0.29
N ILE A 23 8.66 11.92 -0.40
CA ILE A 23 8.49 12.70 -1.62
C ILE A 23 8.15 14.16 -1.27
N GLY A 24 9.02 15.08 -1.71
CA GLY A 24 9.02 16.52 -1.39
C GLY A 24 9.37 17.43 -2.58
N ASN A 25 10.66 17.79 -2.80
CA ASN A 25 11.20 18.62 -3.92
C ASN A 25 12.47 18.02 -4.57
N TYR A 26 12.70 18.24 -5.88
CA TYR A 26 13.52 17.40 -6.82
C TYR A 26 14.95 16.94 -6.40
N VAL A 27 15.27 15.64 -6.61
CA VAL A 27 16.58 14.94 -6.41
C VAL A 27 16.78 13.80 -7.44
N ASP A 28 18.03 13.53 -7.87
CA ASP A 28 18.39 12.52 -8.88
C ASP A 28 18.15 11.04 -8.48
N ILE A 29 17.55 10.22 -9.37
CA ILE A 29 16.78 8.98 -9.02
C ILE A 29 17.40 7.62 -9.35
N TYR A 30 18.66 7.53 -9.75
CA TYR A 30 19.18 6.27 -10.30
C TYR A 30 19.39 5.14 -9.28
N GLU A 31 19.36 5.43 -7.97
CA GLU A 31 19.69 4.44 -6.93
C GLU A 31 18.53 4.10 -5.98
N ILE A 32 17.35 4.73 -6.16
CA ILE A 32 16.25 4.54 -5.22
C ILE A 32 15.24 3.51 -5.74
N SER A 33 14.78 2.60 -4.88
CA SER A 33 13.76 1.61 -5.21
C SER A 33 12.46 1.81 -4.42
N SER A 34 12.44 2.81 -3.54
CA SER A 34 11.45 2.91 -2.47
C SER A 34 11.18 4.36 -2.15
N ILE A 35 9.90 4.73 -2.08
CA ILE A 35 9.45 6.10 -1.83
C ILE A 35 8.37 6.13 -0.75
N ALA A 36 8.21 7.27 -0.09
CA ALA A 36 7.16 7.50 0.88
C ALA A 36 6.37 8.77 0.58
N PHE A 37 5.04 8.70 0.71
CA PHE A 37 4.15 9.86 0.66
C PHE A 37 3.72 10.22 2.09
N GLY A 38 3.99 11.45 2.49
CA GLY A 38 3.67 11.97 3.82
C GLY A 38 2.60 13.06 3.83
N PRO A 39 2.28 13.61 5.01
CA PRO A 39 1.25 14.65 5.16
C PRO A 39 1.57 15.95 4.42
N ASN A 40 2.86 16.22 4.23
CA ASN A 40 3.36 17.41 3.53
C ASN A 40 3.60 17.19 2.02
N THR A 41 3.15 16.05 1.48
CA THR A 41 3.17 15.83 0.03
C THR A 41 2.33 16.95 -0.62
N ILE A 42 2.88 17.68 -1.59
CA ILE A 42 2.20 18.83 -2.20
C ILE A 42 1.04 18.37 -3.10
N ASP A 43 1.35 17.64 -4.17
CA ASP A 43 0.35 17.05 -5.07
C ASP A 43 0.92 15.82 -5.75
N ILE A 44 0.33 14.65 -5.47
CA ILE A 44 0.79 13.39 -6.07
C ILE A 44 0.65 13.35 -7.59
N LYS A 45 -0.28 14.11 -8.16
CA LYS A 45 -0.50 14.12 -9.60
C LYS A 45 0.55 14.94 -10.36
N SER A 46 1.30 15.78 -9.64
CA SER A 46 2.33 16.64 -10.22
C SER A 46 3.66 15.90 -10.50
N PHE A 47 3.79 14.63 -10.10
CA PHE A 47 4.99 13.85 -10.35
C PHE A 47 4.66 12.43 -10.83
N SER A 48 5.52 11.93 -11.73
CA SER A 48 5.44 10.56 -12.23
C SER A 48 6.38 9.68 -11.43
N ILE A 49 5.88 8.53 -10.96
CA ILE A 49 6.71 7.56 -10.25
C ILE A 49 7.63 6.87 -11.26
N PRO A 50 8.96 6.91 -11.06
CA PRO A 50 9.92 6.23 -11.92
C PRO A 50 9.78 4.71 -11.92
N SER A 51 10.12 4.09 -13.05
CA SER A 51 10.02 2.64 -13.24
C SER A 51 10.98 1.80 -12.39
N ASN A 52 11.95 2.41 -11.70
CA ASN A 52 12.81 1.71 -10.74
C ASN A 52 12.17 1.54 -9.35
N ILE A 53 11.07 2.24 -9.07
CA ILE A 53 10.37 2.13 -7.78
C ILE A 53 9.62 0.79 -7.70
N LYS A 54 9.83 0.10 -6.57
CA LYS A 54 9.27 -1.20 -6.22
C LYS A 54 8.41 -1.16 -4.96
N HIS A 55 8.74 -0.26 -4.03
CA HIS A 55 8.11 -0.14 -2.73
C HIS A 55 7.57 1.27 -2.51
N VAL A 56 6.35 1.36 -1.97
CA VAL A 56 5.71 2.62 -1.60
C VAL A 56 5.23 2.55 -0.16
N ILE A 57 5.44 3.61 0.62
CA ILE A 57 4.79 3.79 1.92
C ILE A 57 3.86 5.00 1.86
N LEU A 58 2.63 4.83 2.33
CA LEU A 58 1.73 5.93 2.70
C LEU A 58 1.88 6.14 4.21
N LEU A 59 2.55 7.23 4.58
CA LEU A 59 2.82 7.57 5.97
C LEU A 59 1.55 8.06 6.67
N ASP A 60 1.65 8.18 8.00
CA ASP A 60 0.58 8.74 8.81
C ASP A 60 0.19 10.13 8.30
N GLU A 61 -1.11 10.40 8.34
CA GLU A 61 -1.71 11.67 7.92
C GLU A 61 -1.54 12.00 6.42
N PHE A 62 -1.11 11.04 5.58
CA PHE A 62 -1.20 11.21 4.13
C PHE A 62 -2.65 11.48 3.72
N ASN A 63 -2.89 12.61 3.06
CA ASN A 63 -4.21 13.22 2.93
C ASN A 63 -4.64 13.46 1.47
N GLN A 64 -4.03 12.76 0.52
CA GLN A 64 -4.37 12.88 -0.90
C GLN A 64 -5.05 11.61 -1.42
N GLU A 65 -5.92 11.77 -2.42
CA GLU A 65 -6.55 10.64 -3.09
C GLU A 65 -5.61 10.10 -4.17
N ILE A 66 -5.32 8.80 -4.12
CA ILE A 66 -4.50 8.11 -5.12
C ILE A 66 -5.37 7.78 -6.35
N PRO A 67 -5.08 8.34 -7.53
CA PRO A 67 -5.83 8.03 -8.74
C PRO A 67 -5.73 6.56 -9.10
N LYS A 68 -6.75 6.07 -9.82
CA LYS A 68 -6.69 4.77 -10.45
C LYS A 68 -5.45 4.66 -11.35
N ASP A 69 -4.77 3.51 -11.27
CA ASP A 69 -3.60 3.18 -12.10
C ASP A 69 -2.42 4.18 -11.94
N TYR A 70 -2.35 4.90 -10.81
CA TYR A 70 -1.29 5.88 -10.54
C TYR A 70 0.09 5.23 -10.35
N PHE A 71 0.14 4.08 -9.67
CA PHE A 71 1.40 3.36 -9.47
C PHE A 71 1.81 2.60 -10.75
N PRO A 72 3.07 2.72 -11.20
CA PRO A 72 3.56 1.91 -12.32
C PRO A 72 3.62 0.44 -11.92
N ASN A 73 3.56 -0.47 -12.90
CA ASN A 73 3.57 -1.93 -12.70
C ASN A 73 4.82 -2.48 -11.99
N THR A 74 5.84 -1.64 -11.82
CA THR A 74 7.07 -1.95 -11.11
C THR A 74 6.90 -1.87 -9.60
N VAL A 75 5.93 -1.09 -9.10
CA VAL A 75 5.55 -1.06 -7.70
C VAL A 75 4.79 -2.34 -7.38
N THR A 76 5.39 -3.19 -6.56
CA THR A 76 4.81 -4.48 -6.19
C THR A 76 4.35 -4.54 -4.74
N THR A 77 4.85 -3.62 -3.92
CA THR A 77 4.62 -3.62 -2.47
C THR A 77 4.20 -2.23 -2.01
N ILE A 78 3.11 -2.17 -1.26
CA ILE A 78 2.66 -0.96 -0.59
C ILE A 78 2.47 -1.21 0.91
N THR A 79 2.90 -0.24 1.72
CA THR A 79 2.59 -0.17 3.15
C THR A 79 1.73 1.05 3.41
N ILE A 80 0.67 0.88 4.17
CA ILE A 80 -0.34 1.90 4.41
C ILE A 80 -0.52 2.05 5.92
N ASN A 81 -0.19 3.23 6.44
CA ASN A 81 -0.35 3.57 7.85
C ASN A 81 -1.69 4.31 8.09
N ASN A 82 -1.76 5.19 9.09
CA ASN A 82 -2.94 5.96 9.43
C ASN A 82 -3.17 7.14 8.46
N ILE A 83 -3.55 6.83 7.22
CA ILE A 83 -3.86 7.84 6.19
C ILE A 83 -5.14 8.61 6.52
N SER A 84 -5.25 9.88 6.11
CA SER A 84 -6.41 10.73 6.42
C SER A 84 -7.58 10.55 5.45
N LYS A 85 -7.34 10.00 4.25
CA LYS A 85 -8.37 9.77 3.23
C LYS A 85 -8.49 8.28 2.90
N PRO A 86 -9.70 7.80 2.58
CA PRO A 86 -9.88 6.42 2.15
C PRO A 86 -9.19 6.16 0.80
N LEU A 87 -8.87 4.89 0.56
CA LEU A 87 -8.35 4.44 -0.73
C LEU A 87 -9.48 4.42 -1.77
N ALA A 88 -9.22 4.90 -2.97
CA ALA A 88 -10.16 4.81 -4.08
C ALA A 88 -10.09 3.43 -4.76
N ILE A 89 -11.19 3.01 -5.39
CA ILE A 89 -11.23 1.78 -6.21
C ILE A 89 -10.18 1.88 -7.33
N GLY A 90 -9.35 0.85 -7.46
CA GLY A 90 -8.25 0.81 -8.45
C GLY A 90 -7.03 1.68 -8.10
N SER A 91 -6.99 2.32 -6.92
CA SER A 91 -5.79 3.05 -6.46
C SER A 91 -4.57 2.15 -6.24
N LEU A 92 -4.79 0.88 -5.92
CA LEU A 92 -3.75 -0.13 -5.69
C LEU A 92 -3.57 -1.09 -6.87
N SER A 93 -3.88 -0.66 -8.10
CA SER A 93 -3.70 -1.49 -9.29
C SER A 93 -2.29 -2.11 -9.37
N ASN A 94 -2.21 -3.39 -9.74
CA ASN A 94 -0.98 -4.16 -9.93
C ASN A 94 -0.14 -4.47 -8.67
N ILE A 95 -0.55 -3.99 -7.49
CA ILE A 95 0.13 -4.31 -6.22
C ILE A 95 -0.03 -5.81 -5.90
N LYS A 96 1.04 -6.42 -5.39
CA LYS A 96 1.09 -7.85 -5.01
C LYS A 96 1.12 -8.03 -3.49
N ASN A 97 1.81 -7.16 -2.77
CA ASN A 97 1.94 -7.21 -1.32
C ASN A 97 1.37 -5.93 -0.72
N VAL A 98 0.37 -6.06 0.14
CA VAL A 98 -0.24 -4.92 0.85
C VAL A 98 -0.03 -5.11 2.34
N TYR A 99 0.53 -4.10 2.99
CA TYR A 99 0.62 -4.01 4.45
C TYR A 99 -0.37 -2.95 4.94
N LEU A 100 -1.33 -3.36 5.75
CA LEU A 100 -2.23 -2.46 6.48
C LEU A 100 -1.73 -2.39 7.92
N ASN A 101 -1.08 -1.27 8.25
CA ASN A 101 -0.46 -1.06 9.54
C ASN A 101 -1.43 -0.51 10.58
N ASP A 102 -0.94 -0.43 11.82
CA ASP A 102 -1.66 0.16 12.94
C ASP A 102 -2.15 1.58 12.61
N GLY A 103 -3.40 1.85 12.97
CA GLY A 103 -4.05 3.13 12.75
C GLY A 103 -4.83 3.24 11.43
N PHE A 104 -4.62 2.37 10.45
CA PHE A 104 -5.49 2.33 9.28
C PHE A 104 -6.95 2.04 9.70
N ASN A 105 -7.87 2.94 9.36
CA ASN A 105 -9.23 2.93 9.88
C ASN A 105 -10.32 3.19 8.81
N HIS A 106 -9.96 3.09 7.53
CA HIS A 106 -10.88 3.28 6.41
C HIS A 106 -11.46 1.95 5.91
N PRO A 107 -12.72 1.91 5.45
CA PRO A 107 -13.28 0.71 4.85
C PRO A 107 -12.46 0.22 3.63
N ILE A 108 -12.32 -1.09 3.52
CA ILE A 108 -11.83 -1.78 2.33
C ILE A 108 -13.05 -2.32 1.58
N GLU A 109 -13.50 -1.59 0.57
CA GLU A 109 -14.58 -1.97 -0.32
C GLU A 109 -14.11 -2.88 -1.47
N SER A 110 -15.05 -3.45 -2.21
CA SER A 110 -14.74 -4.27 -3.38
C SER A 110 -13.98 -3.47 -4.44
N GLY A 111 -12.87 -4.03 -4.92
CA GLY A 111 -12.02 -3.38 -5.92
C GLY A 111 -10.97 -2.40 -5.37
N ILE A 112 -10.89 -2.20 -4.04
CA ILE A 112 -9.75 -1.50 -3.42
C ILE A 112 -8.51 -2.40 -3.43
N LEU A 113 -8.63 -3.63 -2.92
CA LEU A 113 -7.58 -4.62 -3.06
C LEU A 113 -7.56 -5.12 -4.52
N PRO A 114 -6.39 -5.11 -5.19
CA PRO A 114 -6.31 -5.49 -6.59
C PRO A 114 -6.44 -7.01 -6.76
N THR A 115 -6.93 -7.46 -7.90
CA THR A 115 -6.97 -8.90 -8.25
C THR A 115 -5.58 -9.53 -8.42
N THR A 116 -4.53 -8.72 -8.42
CA THR A 116 -3.12 -9.12 -8.45
C THR A 116 -2.53 -9.40 -7.06
N ILE A 117 -3.26 -9.09 -5.97
CA ILE A 117 -2.76 -9.28 -4.61
C ILE A 117 -2.43 -10.75 -4.35
N GLN A 118 -1.30 -10.98 -3.70
CA GLN A 118 -0.78 -12.30 -3.33
C GLN A 118 -0.61 -12.40 -1.81
N LYS A 119 -0.24 -11.30 -1.17
CA LYS A 119 -0.02 -11.23 0.28
C LYS A 119 -0.67 -9.99 0.87
N LEU A 120 -1.44 -10.20 1.93
CA LEU A 120 -2.02 -9.15 2.75
C LEU A 120 -1.47 -9.31 4.17
N PHE A 121 -0.82 -8.28 4.69
CA PHE A 121 -0.29 -8.25 6.04
C PHE A 121 -1.15 -7.32 6.87
N LEU A 122 -1.70 -7.84 7.97
CA LEU A 122 -2.62 -7.13 8.85
C LEU A 122 -1.96 -6.94 10.20
N SER A 123 -1.91 -5.69 10.66
CA SER A 123 -1.43 -5.39 11.99
C SER A 123 -2.37 -5.94 13.08
N SER A 124 -1.80 -6.16 14.27
CA SER A 124 -2.52 -6.79 15.37
C SER A 124 -3.66 -5.93 15.93
N ASN A 125 -3.58 -4.60 15.78
CA ASN A 125 -4.58 -3.64 16.26
C ASN A 125 -5.63 -3.26 15.20
N LEU A 126 -5.55 -3.84 13.99
CA LEU A 126 -6.47 -3.51 12.91
C LEU A 126 -7.89 -3.97 13.24
N ASN A 127 -8.89 -3.14 12.93
CA ASN A 127 -10.29 -3.52 13.11
C ASN A 127 -10.77 -4.41 11.95
N CYS A 128 -11.24 -5.63 12.22
CA CYS A 128 -11.73 -6.52 11.17
C CYS A 128 -13.01 -6.00 10.47
N LYS A 129 -13.75 -5.08 11.08
CA LYS A 129 -14.92 -4.43 10.46
C LYS A 129 -14.58 -3.51 9.28
N LEU A 130 -13.31 -3.25 9.03
CA LEU A 130 -12.86 -2.54 7.83
C LEU A 130 -13.13 -3.35 6.57
N PHE A 131 -13.24 -4.68 6.66
CA PHE A 131 -13.46 -5.56 5.52
C PHE A 131 -14.95 -5.88 5.33
N SER A 132 -15.40 -5.84 4.08
CA SER A 132 -16.70 -6.37 3.66
C SER A 132 -16.54 -7.73 2.98
N SER A 133 -17.62 -8.52 2.84
CA SER A 133 -17.55 -9.87 2.26
C SER A 133 -16.93 -9.93 0.87
N ASN A 134 -17.05 -8.84 0.09
CA ASN A 134 -16.57 -8.75 -1.29
C ASN A 134 -15.29 -7.92 -1.42
N SER A 135 -14.68 -7.55 -0.29
CA SER A 135 -13.43 -6.76 -0.24
C SER A 135 -12.19 -7.57 -0.59
N ILE A 136 -12.26 -8.90 -0.41
CA ILE A 136 -11.18 -9.82 -0.70
C ILE A 136 -11.39 -10.39 -2.11
N PRO A 137 -10.42 -10.28 -3.03
CA PRO A 137 -10.58 -10.75 -4.40
C PRO A 137 -10.51 -12.28 -4.50
N ASP A 138 -11.47 -12.90 -5.17
CA ASP A 138 -11.61 -14.37 -5.27
C ASP A 138 -10.65 -15.02 -6.30
N SER A 139 -9.99 -14.20 -7.13
CA SER A 139 -9.38 -14.65 -8.38
C SER A 139 -8.09 -15.46 -8.25
N ARG A 140 -7.39 -15.41 -7.10
CA ARG A 140 -6.06 -16.01 -6.92
C ARG A 140 -5.81 -16.47 -5.48
N PRO A 141 -4.85 -17.40 -5.27
CA PRO A 141 -4.37 -17.71 -3.92
C PRO A 141 -3.86 -16.46 -3.21
N LEU A 142 -4.41 -16.18 -2.04
CA LEU A 142 -4.06 -15.04 -1.19
C LEU A 142 -3.59 -15.55 0.17
N GLU A 143 -2.38 -15.17 0.56
CA GLU A 143 -1.89 -15.38 1.92
C GLU A 143 -2.19 -14.16 2.77
N ILE A 144 -2.93 -14.34 3.87
CA ILE A 144 -3.21 -13.28 4.85
C ILE A 144 -2.37 -13.55 6.09
N PHE A 145 -1.41 -12.68 6.33
CA PHE A 145 -0.54 -12.70 7.49
C PHE A 145 -1.14 -11.81 8.59
N TYR A 146 -1.25 -12.34 9.79
CA TYR A 146 -1.78 -11.63 10.94
C TYR A 146 -1.06 -12.04 12.22
N SER A 147 -1.14 -11.18 13.23
CA SER A 147 -0.65 -11.46 14.59
C SER A 147 -1.78 -11.26 15.60
N GLU A 148 -1.74 -12.00 16.70
CA GLU A 148 -2.64 -11.74 17.82
C GLU A 148 -2.42 -10.32 18.38
N PRO A 149 -3.45 -9.62 18.88
CA PRO A 149 -4.82 -10.09 19.10
C PRO A 149 -5.80 -9.85 17.93
N PHE A 150 -5.33 -9.80 16.68
CA PHE A 150 -6.20 -9.53 15.54
C PHE A 150 -7.33 -10.56 15.41
N ASN A 151 -8.58 -10.06 15.33
CA ASN A 151 -9.74 -10.90 15.15
C ASN A 151 -9.86 -11.39 13.70
N HIS A 152 -9.20 -12.51 13.40
CA HIS A 152 -9.17 -13.16 12.09
C HIS A 152 -10.43 -13.98 11.77
N SER A 153 -11.40 -14.09 12.69
CA SER A 153 -12.61 -14.91 12.49
C SER A 153 -13.44 -14.49 11.27
N PHE A 154 -13.39 -13.20 10.90
CA PHE A 154 -13.98 -12.70 9.66
C PHE A 154 -13.47 -13.47 8.44
N PHE A 155 -12.15 -13.67 8.34
CA PHE A 155 -11.53 -14.35 7.21
C PHE A 155 -11.74 -15.86 7.19
N ASN A 156 -11.91 -16.49 8.36
CA ASN A 156 -12.27 -17.91 8.45
C ASN A 156 -13.61 -18.22 7.77
N ASN A 157 -14.53 -17.23 7.75
CA ASN A 157 -15.88 -17.39 7.23
C ASN A 157 -16.03 -17.00 5.76
N LEU A 158 -14.97 -16.48 5.13
CA LEU A 158 -14.97 -16.22 3.69
C LEU A 158 -14.89 -17.59 3.00
N LYS A 159 -15.92 -17.94 2.22
CA LYS A 159 -16.09 -19.24 1.53
C LYS A 159 -15.12 -19.43 0.35
N ASN A 160 -13.89 -18.92 0.45
CA ASN A 160 -12.88 -18.98 -0.58
C ASN A 160 -11.79 -19.97 -0.22
N ASN A 161 -11.75 -21.10 -0.93
CA ASN A 161 -10.71 -22.12 -0.84
C ASN A 161 -9.30 -21.60 -1.23
N ASN A 162 -9.20 -20.35 -1.67
CA ASN A 162 -7.97 -19.71 -2.14
C ASN A 162 -7.31 -18.82 -1.06
N ILE A 163 -7.90 -18.69 0.14
CA ILE A 163 -7.31 -17.89 1.21
C ILE A 163 -6.53 -18.81 2.16
N LYS A 164 -5.27 -18.47 2.41
CA LYS A 164 -4.42 -19.11 3.43
C LYS A 164 -4.13 -18.12 4.53
N LEU A 165 -4.61 -18.40 5.74
CA LEU A 165 -4.28 -17.61 6.93
C LEU A 165 -2.94 -18.07 7.51
N VAL A 166 -2.04 -17.12 7.76
CA VAL A 166 -0.71 -17.37 8.31
C VAL A 166 -0.54 -16.52 9.57
N LYS A 167 -0.48 -17.19 10.73
CA LYS A 167 -0.14 -16.53 12.00
C LYS A 167 1.36 -16.28 12.07
N GLN A 168 1.75 -15.05 12.38
CA GLN A 168 3.14 -14.65 12.62
C GLN A 168 3.54 -14.78 14.10
#